data_AF-A0A926YND1-F1
#
_entry.id   AF-A0A926YND1-F1
#
_cell.length_a   1.000
_cell.length_b   1.000
_cell.length_c   1.000
_cell.angle_alpha   90.00
_cell.angle_beta   90.00
_cell.angle_gamma   90.00
#
_symmetry.space_group_name_H-M   'P 1'
#
loop_
_entity.id
_entity.type
_entity.pdbx_description
1 polymer ?
#
loop_
_entity_poly.entity_id
_entity_poly.type
_entity_poly.pdbx_seq_one_letter_code
_entity_poly.pdbx_strand_id
1 'polypeptide(L)'
;MDLQNLKWTKNIVPQNHEHWAYQPFDKGHLFKLAWRDNEGNANKPAREDLLLLRQHGYVTHLVRVLDYKSENDAWRGDFNIYRIVEVLWVIDWSNLATTLKADKVFEYPGVMYYEGGDAMYLAALPTFQKRWHGNDGLKNFQAHVHTHLNLT
;
A
#
# COMPACT_ATOMS: atom_id res chain seq x y z
N MET A 1 13.04 -7.05 -8.86
CA MET A 1 11.56 -7.11 -8.95
C MET A 1 11.04 -6.01 -9.89
N ASP A 2 10.02 -6.24 -10.71
CA ASP A 2 9.45 -5.15 -11.56
C ASP A 2 8.38 -4.34 -10.80
N LEU A 3 8.58 -3.02 -10.71
CA LEU A 3 7.66 -2.09 -10.05
C LEU A 3 6.89 -1.19 -11.01
N GLN A 4 6.86 -1.45 -12.32
CA GLN A 4 6.13 -0.63 -13.29
C GLN A 4 4.65 -0.40 -12.92
N ASN A 5 4.05 -1.36 -12.23
CA ASN A 5 2.67 -1.30 -11.77
C ASN A 5 2.47 -0.72 -10.36
N LEU A 6 3.54 -0.26 -9.69
CA LEU A 6 3.42 0.49 -8.44
C LEU A 6 2.87 1.89 -8.71
N LYS A 7 1.58 2.03 -8.40
CA LYS A 7 0.77 3.21 -8.71
C LYS A 7 0.00 3.73 -7.50
N TRP A 8 -0.06 2.95 -6.43
CA TRP A 8 -1.00 3.15 -5.35
C TRP A 8 -0.32 3.09 -3.97
N THR A 9 -0.93 3.77 -3.01
CA THR A 9 -0.68 3.54 -1.59
C THR A 9 -1.99 3.47 -0.83
N LYS A 10 -1.98 2.75 0.29
CA LYS A 10 -3.16 2.63 1.15
C LYS A 10 -2.72 2.67 2.62
N ASN A 11 -3.42 3.46 3.42
CA ASN A 11 -3.26 3.42 4.86
C ASN A 11 -4.12 2.30 5.47
N ILE A 12 -3.56 1.58 6.43
CA ILE A 12 -4.20 0.43 7.07
C ILE A 12 -4.54 0.79 8.51
N VAL A 13 -5.83 0.67 8.82
CA VAL A 13 -6.36 0.80 10.18
C VAL A 13 -6.49 -0.62 10.76
N PRO A 14 -5.77 -0.97 11.84
CA PRO A 14 -5.93 -2.27 12.49
C PRO A 14 -7.36 -2.51 12.97
N GLN A 15 -7.79 -3.76 12.92
CA GLN A 15 -9.09 -4.20 13.46
C GLN A 15 -8.88 -4.92 14.79
N ASN A 16 -9.92 -5.03 15.62
CA ASN A 16 -9.98 -5.97 16.76
C ASN A 16 -8.76 -5.98 17.69
N HIS A 17 -8.26 -4.81 18.08
CA HIS A 17 -7.10 -4.64 18.98
C HIS A 17 -5.75 -5.15 18.44
N GLU A 18 -5.66 -5.48 17.15
CA GLU A 18 -4.38 -5.81 16.53
C GLU A 18 -3.43 -4.61 16.61
N HIS A 19 -2.18 -4.87 17.00
CA HIS A 19 -1.16 -3.81 16.99
C HIS A 19 -0.75 -3.47 15.54
N TRP A 20 -0.47 -4.50 14.74
CA TRP A 20 -0.17 -4.39 13.31
C TRP A 20 -1.11 -5.29 12.52
N ALA A 21 -1.86 -4.70 11.61
CA ALA A 21 -2.68 -5.46 10.67
C ALA A 21 -1.76 -6.17 9.67
N TYR A 22 -2.15 -7.39 9.32
CA TYR A 22 -1.47 -8.23 8.33
C TYR A 22 -0.02 -8.64 8.69
N GLN A 23 0.44 -8.40 9.92
CA GLN A 23 1.76 -8.84 10.38
C GLN A 23 2.07 -10.33 10.10
N PRO A 24 1.10 -11.28 10.20
CA PRO A 24 1.37 -12.69 9.89
C PRO A 24 1.61 -13.02 8.41
N PHE A 25 1.45 -12.06 7.48
CA PHE A 25 1.55 -12.31 6.04
C PHE A 25 2.95 -11.96 5.50
N ASP A 26 3.82 -12.97 5.45
CA ASP A 26 5.14 -12.88 4.83
C ASP A 26 5.10 -12.83 3.29
N LYS A 27 6.25 -12.55 2.69
CA LYS A 27 6.45 -12.57 1.23
C LYS A 27 5.94 -13.89 0.62
N GLY A 28 5.12 -13.78 -0.42
CA GLY A 28 4.47 -14.90 -1.10
C GLY A 28 3.12 -15.31 -0.50
N HIS A 29 2.74 -14.80 0.66
CA HIS A 29 1.41 -15.04 1.21
C HIS A 29 0.33 -14.22 0.49
N LEU A 30 -0.88 -14.76 0.49
CA LEU A 30 -2.08 -14.11 -0.03
C LEU A 30 -3.00 -13.74 1.13
N PHE A 31 -3.67 -12.60 1.03
CA PHE A 31 -4.68 -12.21 2.01
C PHE A 31 -5.76 -11.29 1.41
N LYS A 32 -6.84 -11.15 2.19
CA LYS A 32 -7.94 -10.21 1.92
C LYS A 32 -7.55 -8.82 2.41
N LEU A 33 -7.19 -7.93 1.50
CA LEU A 33 -6.97 -6.53 1.83
C LEU A 33 -8.34 -5.82 1.93
N ALA A 34 -8.72 -5.38 3.13
CA ALA A 34 -10.04 -4.83 3.39
C ALA A 34 -10.16 -3.31 3.13
N TRP A 35 -11.30 -2.85 2.61
CA TRP A 35 -11.71 -1.45 2.48
C TRP A 35 -12.83 -1.14 3.47
N ARG A 36 -12.82 0.09 4.00
CA ARG A 36 -13.94 0.62 4.76
C ARG A 36 -14.97 1.11 3.75
N ASP A 37 -16.15 0.46 3.67
CA ASP A 37 -17.39 0.86 2.98
C ASP A 37 -17.36 1.47 1.55
N ASN A 38 -16.21 1.59 0.89
CA ASN A 38 -16.05 2.27 -0.39
C ASN A 38 -15.72 1.28 -1.52
N GLU A 39 -16.74 0.58 -2.00
CA GLU A 39 -16.61 -0.41 -3.08
C GLU A 39 -16.09 0.23 -4.38
N GLY A 40 -16.51 1.47 -4.64
CA GLY A 40 -16.03 2.23 -5.79
C GLY A 40 -14.52 2.47 -5.75
N ASN A 41 -13.95 2.76 -4.57
CA ASN A 41 -12.50 2.87 -4.40
C ASN A 41 -11.81 1.50 -4.47
N ALA A 42 -12.38 0.47 -3.85
CA ALA A 42 -11.83 -0.89 -3.85
C ALA A 42 -11.64 -1.46 -5.27
N ASN A 43 -12.47 -1.03 -6.23
CA ASN A 43 -12.39 -1.43 -7.64
C ASN A 43 -11.46 -0.56 -8.51
N LYS A 44 -10.84 0.51 -7.96
CA LYS A 44 -9.93 1.36 -8.75
C LYS A 44 -8.59 0.68 -9.08
N PRO A 45 -7.92 -0.02 -8.14
CA PRO A 45 -6.72 -0.77 -8.47
C PRO A 45 -7.05 -1.91 -9.43
N ALA A 46 -6.37 -1.97 -10.57
CA ALA A 46 -6.51 -3.04 -11.54
C ALA A 46 -5.80 -4.31 -11.06
N ARG A 47 -6.13 -5.45 -11.68
CA ARG A 47 -5.31 -6.66 -11.52
C ARG A 47 -3.85 -6.35 -11.92
N GLU A 48 -2.90 -6.92 -11.19
CA GLU A 48 -1.45 -6.69 -11.32
C GLU A 48 -0.95 -5.30 -10.86
N ASP A 49 -1.83 -4.38 -10.45
CA ASP A 49 -1.39 -3.14 -9.80
C ASP A 49 -0.73 -3.44 -8.46
N LEU A 50 0.29 -2.64 -8.12
CA LEU A 50 0.99 -2.73 -6.84
C LEU A 50 0.61 -1.58 -5.91
N LEU A 51 0.49 -1.91 -4.63
CA LEU A 51 0.20 -0.97 -3.55
C LEU A 51 1.27 -1.02 -2.47
N LEU A 52 1.74 0.15 -2.03
CA LEU A 52 2.45 0.28 -0.76
C LEU A 52 1.43 0.44 0.37
N LEU A 53 1.42 -0.51 1.31
CA LEU A 53 0.61 -0.45 2.51
C LEU A 53 1.35 0.32 3.60
N ARG A 54 0.64 1.22 4.27
CA ARG A 54 1.17 2.06 5.34
C ARG A 54 0.41 1.84 6.63
N GLN A 55 1.12 1.80 7.75
CA GLN A 55 0.51 1.71 9.08
C GLN A 55 1.44 2.33 10.12
N HIS A 56 0.89 3.04 11.11
CA HIS A 56 1.64 3.75 12.15
C HIS A 56 2.81 4.61 11.61
N GLY A 57 2.64 5.17 10.41
CA GLY A 57 3.67 5.99 9.75
C GLY A 57 4.79 5.21 9.07
N TYR A 58 4.74 3.88 9.00
CA TYR A 58 5.69 3.04 8.27
C TYR A 58 5.08 2.48 6.99
N VAL A 59 5.92 2.20 6.00
CA VAL A 59 5.58 1.29 4.90
C VAL A 59 5.80 -0.13 5.41
N THR A 60 4.73 -0.92 5.45
CA THR A 60 4.77 -2.28 6.04
C THR A 60 4.80 -3.37 4.99
N HIS A 61 4.12 -3.18 3.86
CA HIS A 61 4.07 -4.17 2.79
C HIS A 61 4.08 -3.50 1.41
N LEU A 62 4.60 -4.23 0.43
CA LEU A 62 4.31 -4.05 -0.98
C LEU A 62 3.47 -5.24 -1.42
N VAL A 63 2.28 -4.97 -1.96
CA VAL A 63 1.34 -6.02 -2.36
C VAL A 63 0.92 -5.88 -3.82
N ARG A 64 0.58 -7.00 -4.45
CA ARG A 64 0.04 -7.10 -5.81
C ARG A 64 -1.40 -7.54 -5.79
N VAL A 65 -2.25 -6.86 -6.55
CA VAL A 65 -3.67 -7.23 -6.70
C VAL A 65 -3.83 -8.41 -7.65
N LEU A 66 -4.57 -9.44 -7.24
CA LEU A 66 -4.72 -10.69 -8.00
C LEU A 66 -6.08 -10.86 -8.67
N ASP A 67 -7.12 -10.27 -8.10
CA ASP A 67 -8.49 -10.37 -8.60
C ASP A 67 -8.87 -9.19 -9.52
N TYR A 68 -10.02 -9.29 -10.18
CA TYR A 68 -10.49 -8.28 -11.14
C TYR A 68 -11.48 -7.27 -10.54
N LYS A 69 -12.11 -7.60 -9.42
CA LYS A 69 -13.11 -6.80 -8.74
C LYS A 69 -13.09 -7.08 -7.24
N SER A 70 -13.65 -6.17 -6.46
CA SER A 70 -13.90 -6.39 -5.04
C SER A 70 -15.01 -7.40 -4.78
N GLU A 71 -14.89 -8.06 -3.63
CA GLU A 71 -15.90 -8.92 -3.05
C GLU A 71 -16.27 -8.44 -1.65
N ASN A 72 -17.35 -8.99 -1.10
CA ASN A 72 -17.79 -8.70 0.25
C ASN A 72 -17.75 -9.97 1.10
N ASP A 73 -17.22 -9.87 2.30
CA ASP A 73 -17.45 -10.89 3.31
C ASP A 73 -18.91 -10.89 3.78
N ALA A 74 -19.38 -12.06 4.23
CA ALA A 74 -20.77 -12.26 4.67
C ALA A 74 -21.14 -11.53 5.97
N TRP A 75 -20.16 -10.99 6.71
CA TRP A 75 -20.40 -10.31 7.99
C TRP A 75 -20.66 -8.80 7.80
N ARG A 76 -21.47 -8.22 8.68
CA ARG A 76 -21.96 -6.82 8.60
C ARG A 76 -21.11 -5.85 9.41
N GLY A 77 -19.85 -5.68 9.07
CA GLY A 77 -19.05 -4.59 9.65
C GLY A 77 -18.45 -3.67 8.60
N ASP A 78 -17.86 -2.57 9.07
CA ASP A 78 -17.37 -1.47 8.25
C ASP A 78 -16.32 -1.89 7.20
N PHE A 79 -15.63 -3.02 7.41
CA PHE A 79 -14.50 -3.50 6.60
C PHE A 79 -14.79 -4.82 5.86
N ASN A 80 -16.01 -4.99 5.36
CA ASN A 80 -16.41 -6.22 4.69
C ASN A 80 -16.02 -6.28 3.19
N ILE A 81 -15.68 -5.15 2.55
CA ILE A 81 -15.22 -5.12 1.15
C ILE A 81 -13.75 -5.51 1.10
N TYR A 82 -13.34 -6.43 0.23
CA TYR A 82 -11.94 -6.81 0.08
C TYR A 82 -11.49 -7.00 -1.37
N ARG A 83 -10.17 -6.98 -1.53
CA ARG A 83 -9.44 -7.47 -2.71
C ARG A 83 -8.46 -8.56 -2.28
N ILE A 84 -8.26 -9.58 -3.11
CA ILE A 84 -7.23 -10.59 -2.91
C ILE A 84 -5.89 -10.03 -3.40
N VAL A 85 -4.91 -10.00 -2.49
CA VAL A 85 -3.56 -9.51 -2.78
C VAL A 85 -2.50 -10.53 -2.40
N GLU A 86 -1.36 -10.48 -3.07
CA GLU A 86 -0.12 -11.20 -2.72
C GLU A 86 0.91 -10.25 -2.14
N VAL A 87 1.63 -10.67 -1.10
CA VAL A 87 2.76 -9.92 -0.54
C VAL A 87 4.00 -10.14 -1.40
N LEU A 88 4.56 -9.05 -1.93
CA LEU A 88 5.82 -9.05 -2.66
C LEU A 88 7.02 -8.68 -1.77
N TRP A 89 6.78 -7.84 -0.77
CA TRP A 89 7.75 -7.43 0.24
C TRP A 89 7.03 -7.09 1.55
N VAL A 90 7.67 -7.36 2.68
CA VAL A 90 7.19 -7.03 4.03
C VAL A 90 8.34 -6.46 4.85
N ILE A 91 8.02 -5.53 5.75
CA ILE A 91 8.98 -4.98 6.71
C ILE A 91 9.52 -6.05 7.65
N ASP A 92 10.76 -5.89 8.10
CA ASP A 92 11.29 -6.68 9.21
C ASP A 92 10.65 -6.20 10.52
N TRP A 93 9.67 -6.96 11.01
CA TRP A 93 8.97 -6.66 12.26
C TRP A 93 9.86 -6.69 13.50
N SER A 94 11.01 -7.38 13.45
CA SER A 94 11.96 -7.43 14.56
C SER A 94 12.84 -6.17 14.63
N ASN A 95 12.92 -5.41 13.55
CA ASN A 95 13.74 -4.21 13.43
C ASN A 95 13.05 -3.16 12.55
N LEU A 96 12.19 -2.34 13.17
CA LEU A 96 11.50 -1.24 12.50
C LEU A 96 12.46 -0.08 12.19
N ALA A 97 13.24 -0.23 11.13
CA ALA A 97 14.21 0.76 10.70
C ALA A 97 13.52 2.10 10.38
N THR A 98 14.08 3.20 10.89
CA THR A 98 13.53 4.55 10.67
C THR A 98 13.53 4.97 9.20
N THR A 99 14.36 4.33 8.37
CA THR A 99 14.38 4.49 6.92
C THR A 99 13.09 4.00 6.25
N LEU A 100 12.32 3.11 6.90
CA LEU A 100 11.06 2.58 6.37
C LEU A 100 9.84 3.40 6.79
N LYS A 101 10.04 4.51 7.50
CA LYS A 101 8.97 5.48 7.71
C LYS A 101 8.47 6.01 6.36
N ALA A 102 7.17 6.21 6.24
CA ALA A 102 6.53 6.60 4.99
C ALA A 102 7.10 7.92 4.44
N ASP A 103 7.37 8.92 5.29
CA ASP A 103 7.99 10.17 4.84
C ASP A 103 9.39 9.99 4.25
N LYS A 104 10.11 8.93 4.65
CA LYS A 104 11.42 8.56 4.11
C LYS A 104 11.28 7.81 2.80
N VAL A 105 10.42 6.80 2.73
CA VAL A 105 10.20 6.01 1.50
C VAL A 105 9.58 6.84 0.38
N PHE A 106 8.72 7.81 0.72
CA PHE A 106 8.08 8.69 -0.26
C PHE A 106 8.86 9.97 -0.54
N GLU A 107 9.86 10.27 0.30
CA GLU A 107 10.70 11.48 0.27
C GLU A 107 9.91 12.80 0.37
N TYR A 108 8.74 12.78 1.02
CA TYR A 108 7.98 13.97 1.38
C TYR A 108 7.12 13.74 2.65
N PRO A 109 7.00 14.74 3.54
CA PRO A 109 6.28 14.58 4.81
C PRO A 109 4.77 14.47 4.65
N GLY A 110 4.21 14.98 3.55
CA GLY A 110 2.75 14.99 3.30
C GLY A 110 2.10 13.61 3.33
N VAL A 111 2.84 12.54 3.03
CA VAL A 111 2.34 11.15 3.06
C VAL A 111 1.87 10.71 4.45
N MET A 112 2.40 11.32 5.52
CA MET A 112 2.02 10.99 6.89
C MET A 112 0.58 11.36 7.21
N TYR A 113 -0.01 12.29 6.45
CA TYR A 113 -1.39 12.75 6.60
C TYR A 113 -2.35 12.06 5.62
N TYR A 114 -1.86 11.08 4.86
CA TYR A 114 -2.70 10.27 3.99
C TYR A 114 -3.41 9.21 4.81
N GLU A 115 -4.45 9.64 5.51
CA GLU A 115 -5.27 8.83 6.40
C GLU A 115 -6.44 8.16 5.66
N GLY A 116 -7.28 7.42 6.40
CA GLY A 116 -8.40 6.67 5.86
C GLY A 116 -8.05 5.24 5.47
N GLY A 117 -9.01 4.57 4.83
CA GLY A 117 -8.90 3.17 4.38
C GLY A 117 -8.95 3.01 2.87
N ASP A 118 -8.90 4.11 2.11
CA ASP A 118 -8.96 4.12 0.65
C ASP A 118 -7.56 3.95 0.03
N ALA A 119 -7.51 3.32 -1.14
CA ALA A 119 -6.33 3.36 -2.00
C ALA A 119 -6.25 4.71 -2.69
N MET A 120 -5.05 5.29 -2.69
CA MET A 120 -4.72 6.59 -3.26
C MET A 120 -3.81 6.42 -4.47
N TYR A 121 -4.23 6.95 -5.62
CA TYR A 121 -3.43 6.93 -6.85
C TYR A 121 -2.33 7.98 -6.77
N LEU A 122 -1.07 7.54 -6.73
CA LEU A 122 0.08 8.39 -6.41
C LEU A 122 0.23 9.57 -7.37
N ALA A 123 0.12 9.33 -8.68
CA ALA A 123 0.34 10.37 -9.68
C ALA A 123 -0.73 11.49 -9.65
N ALA A 124 -1.88 11.28 -9.00
CA ALA A 124 -2.90 12.30 -8.80
C ALA A 124 -2.72 13.13 -7.52
N LEU A 125 -1.79 12.76 -6.63
CA LEU A 125 -1.61 13.45 -5.35
C LEU A 125 -0.74 14.70 -5.53
N PRO A 126 -1.20 15.90 -5.12
CA PRO A 126 -0.43 17.13 -5.31
C PRO A 126 0.95 17.12 -4.66
N THR A 127 1.10 16.50 -3.48
CA THR A 127 2.41 16.41 -2.83
C THR A 127 3.33 15.37 -3.49
N PHE A 128 2.77 14.29 -4.05
CA PHE A 128 3.53 13.34 -4.86
C PHE A 128 4.04 14.04 -6.11
N GLN A 129 3.16 14.72 -6.83
CA GLN A 129 3.52 15.55 -7.97
C GLN A 129 4.62 16.53 -7.56
N LYS A 130 4.44 17.34 -6.52
CA LYS A 130 5.46 18.30 -6.07
C LYS A 130 6.85 17.68 -5.84
N ARG A 131 6.93 16.45 -5.31
CA ARG A 131 8.22 15.79 -5.04
C ARG A 131 8.82 15.08 -6.26
N TRP A 132 7.97 14.52 -7.10
CA TRP A 132 8.37 13.63 -8.19
C TRP A 132 8.08 14.24 -9.58
N HIS A 133 7.69 15.53 -9.67
CA HIS A 133 7.29 16.19 -10.92
C HIS A 133 8.43 16.24 -11.93
N GLY A 134 8.20 15.61 -13.08
CA GLY A 134 9.07 15.49 -14.24
C GLY A 134 8.41 14.54 -15.24
N ASN A 135 9.00 14.33 -16.43
CA ASN A 135 8.41 13.49 -17.49
C ASN A 135 8.22 11.99 -17.10
N ASP A 136 8.68 11.57 -15.92
CA ASP A 136 8.74 10.16 -15.49
C ASP A 136 8.44 9.98 -13.98
N GLY A 137 7.57 10.80 -13.38
CA GLY A 137 7.40 10.85 -11.91
C GLY A 137 7.14 9.51 -11.21
N LEU A 138 6.22 8.68 -11.73
CA LEU A 138 6.00 7.32 -11.20
C LEU A 138 7.23 6.45 -11.38
N LYS A 139 7.87 6.48 -12.54
CA LYS A 139 9.05 5.67 -12.85
C LYS A 139 10.24 6.00 -11.94
N ASN A 140 10.47 7.28 -11.67
CA ASN A 140 11.49 7.72 -10.71
C ASN A 140 11.19 7.25 -9.30
N PHE A 141 9.93 7.38 -8.87
CA PHE A 141 9.50 6.84 -7.57
C PHE A 141 9.64 5.32 -7.49
N GLN A 142 9.28 4.60 -8.54
CA GLN A 142 9.44 3.14 -8.64
C GLN A 142 10.91 2.73 -8.53
N ALA A 143 11.81 3.39 -9.26
CA ALA A 143 13.25 3.13 -9.16
C ALA A 143 13.80 3.45 -7.76
N HIS A 144 13.32 4.53 -7.14
CA HIS A 144 13.65 4.87 -5.76
C HIS A 144 13.18 3.77 -4.79
N VAL A 145 11.90 3.38 -4.82
CA VAL A 145 11.36 2.32 -3.96
C VAL A 145 12.08 1.00 -4.14
N HIS A 146 12.40 0.62 -5.39
CA HIS A 146 13.17 -0.60 -5.67
C HIS A 146 14.51 -0.61 -4.94
N THR A 147 15.23 0.51 -4.97
CA THR A 147 16.52 0.68 -4.31
C THR A 147 16.36 0.76 -2.79
N HIS A 148 15.41 1.57 -2.33
CA HIS A 148 15.21 1.90 -0.92
C HIS A 148 14.72 0.71 -0.09
N LEU A 149 13.88 -0.14 -0.69
CA LEU A 149 13.43 -1.39 -0.06
C LEU A 149 14.35 -2.58 -0.35
N ASN A 150 15.47 -2.36 -1.06
CA ASN A 150 16.44 -3.38 -1.47
C ASN A 150 15.76 -4.60 -2.15
N LEU A 151 14.90 -4.33 -3.13
CA LEU A 151 14.17 -5.38 -3.82
C LEU A 151 15.11 -6.07 -4.82
N THR A 152 15.20 -7.40 -4.75
CA THR A 152 15.88 -8.25 -5.74
C THR A 152 14.92 -8.65 -6.85
#